data_AF-A0A8T1G9Q7-F1
#
_entry.id   AF-A0A8T1G9Q7-F1
#
_cell.length_a   1.000
_cell.length_b   1.000
_cell.length_c   1.000
_cell.angle_alpha   90.00
_cell.angle_beta   90.00
_cell.angle_gamma   90.00
#
_symmetry.space_group_name_H-M   'P 1'
#
loop_
_entity.id
_entity.type
_entity.pdbx_description
1 polymer ?
#
loop_
_entity_poly.entity_id
_entity_poly.type
_entity_poly.pdbx_seq_one_letter_code
_entity_poly.pdbx_strand_id
1 'polypeptide(L)' 'MKIPLLCIAPLLNEPDEDLSARGHYEFLAGMLPRDFGKQLSDCLFVVGDNCAVNRLLATLMGVPLVAIG' A
#
# COMPACT_ATOMS: atom_id res chain seq x y z
N MET A 1 -7.18 20.42 -8.73
CA MET A 1 -7.38 19.00 -9.12
C MET A 1 -6.45 18.13 -8.29
N LYS A 2 -6.98 17.26 -7.41
CA LYS A 2 -6.20 16.19 -6.80
C LYS A 2 -6.12 15.08 -7.85
N ILE A 3 -4.95 14.87 -8.44
CA ILE A 3 -4.70 13.71 -9.31
C ILE A 3 -4.48 12.53 -8.34
N PRO A 4 -5.40 11.55 -8.26
CA PRO A 4 -5.20 10.38 -7.39
C PRO A 4 -4.06 9.55 -7.99
N LEU A 5 -2.97 9.42 -7.25
CA LEU A 5 -1.77 8.73 -7.69
C LEU A 5 -1.88 7.22 -7.41
N LEU A 6 -1.77 6.47 -8.50
CA LEU A 6 -1.25 5.12 -8.72
C LEU A 6 -1.11 4.21 -7.50
N CYS A 7 -1.88 3.10 -7.54
CA CYS A 7 -1.71 1.95 -6.66
C CYS A 7 -0.33 1.31 -6.90
N ILE A 8 0.47 1.26 -5.82
CA ILE A 8 1.74 0.56 -5.79
C ILE A 8 1.53 -0.66 -4.90
N ALA A 9 1.60 -1.85 -5.49
CA ALA A 9 1.92 -3.05 -4.72
C ALA A 9 3.43 -2.99 -4.45
N PRO A 10 3.88 -2.85 -3.19
CA PRO A 10 5.30 -2.84 -2.90
C PRO A 10 5.88 -4.20 -3.31
N LEU A 11 6.85 -4.21 -4.22
CA LEU A 11 7.73 -5.36 -4.42
C LEU A 11 8.72 -5.36 -3.25
N LEU A 12 8.30 -5.89 -2.10
CA LEU A 12 9.23 -6.29 -1.04
C LEU A 12 9.86 -7.60 -1.52
N ASN A 13 11.13 -7.53 -1.90
CA ASN A 13 11.87 -8.65 -2.48
C ASN A 13 13.22 -8.87 -1.78
N GLU A 14 13.49 -8.16 -0.68
CA GLU A 14 14.69 -8.47 0.10
C GLU A 14 14.43 -9.67 1.01
N PRO A 15 15.37 -10.63 1.10
CA PRO A 15 15.21 -11.84 1.89
C PRO A 15 15.03 -11.61 3.40
N ASP A 16 15.33 -10.40 3.90
CA ASP A 16 15.14 -9.98 5.30
C ASP A 16 13.96 -9.00 5.50
N GLU A 17 13.23 -8.62 4.45
CA GLU A 17 12.07 -7.73 4.57
C GLU A 17 10.86 -8.53 5.08
N ASP A 18 10.32 -8.12 6.23
CA ASP A 18 9.07 -8.66 6.75
C ASP A 18 7.95 -8.39 5.72
N LEU A 19 7.60 -9.41 4.93
CA LEU A 19 6.50 -9.43 3.95
C LEU A 19 5.11 -9.28 4.61
N SER A 20 5.07 -8.85 5.86
CA SER A 20 3.86 -8.53 6.59
C SER A 20 3.21 -7.28 6.02
N ALA A 21 1.89 -7.19 6.21
CA ALA A 21 1.15 -5.98 5.89
C ALA A 21 1.71 -4.72 6.60
N ARG A 22 2.41 -4.89 7.73
CA ARG A 22 3.10 -3.79 8.43
C ARG A 22 4.34 -3.33 7.65
N GLY A 23 5.16 -4.24 7.15
CA GLY A 23 6.31 -3.89 6.30
C GLY A 23 5.87 -3.11 5.05
N HIS A 24 4.81 -3.57 4.38
CA HIS A 24 4.20 -2.84 3.26
C HIS A 24 3.69 -1.45 3.66
N TYR A 25 3.05 -1.32 4.83
CA TYR A 25 2.57 -0.03 5.35
C TYR A 25 3.74 0.94 5.59
N GLU A 26 4.81 0.49 6.25
CA GLU A 26 5.98 1.32 6.58
C GLU A 26 6.73 1.76 5.32
N PHE A 27 6.88 0.84 4.35
CA PHE A 27 7.45 1.16 3.05
C PHE A 27 6.65 2.27 2.35
N LEU A 28 5.33 2.13 2.25
CA LEU A 28 4.47 3.14 1.62
C LEU A 28 4.49 4.47 2.39
N ALA A 29 4.53 4.43 3.73
CA ALA A 29 4.62 5.62 4.57
C ALA A 29 5.91 6.42 4.34
N GLY A 30 7.02 5.75 4.00
CA GLY A 30 8.29 6.39 3.67
C GLY A 30 8.40 6.83 2.21
N MET A 31 7.97 5.97 1.28
CA MET A 31 8.08 6.20 -0.16
C MET A 31 7.12 7.30 -0.66
N LEU A 32 5.86 7.32 -0.20
CA LEU A 32 4.86 8.27 -0.70
C LEU A 32 5.25 9.75 -0.46
N PRO A 33 5.73 10.16 0.72
CA PRO A 33 6.16 11.53 0.94
C PRO A 33 7.45 11.84 0.18
N ARG A 34 8.41 10.90 0.16
CA ARG A 34 9.73 11.10 -0.45
C ARG A 34 9.66 11.26 -1.96
N ASP A 35 8.92 10.37 -2.62
CA ASP A 35 8.99 10.21 -4.08
C ASP A 35 7.78 10.84 -4.79
N PHE A 36 6.66 11.05 -4.07
CA PHE A 36 5.39 11.52 -4.65
C PHE A 36 4.79 12.74 -3.96
N GLY A 37 5.34 13.20 -2.82
CA GLY A 37 4.77 14.28 -2.03
C GLY A 37 3.34 13.99 -1.54
N LYS A 38 3.04 12.71 -1.28
CA LYS A 38 1.73 12.22 -0.82
C LYS A 38 1.86 11.58 0.56
N GLN A 39 0.74 11.50 1.26
CA GLN A 39 0.64 10.71 2.50
C GLN A 39 -0.22 9.46 2.25
N LEU A 40 -0.11 8.46 3.12
CA LEU A 40 -1.00 7.29 3.09
C LEU A 40 -2.49 7.70 3.15
N SER A 41 -2.81 8.78 3.86
CA SER A 41 -4.17 9.34 3.93
C SER A 41 -4.67 9.95 2.60
N ASP A 42 -3.79 10.14 1.61
CA ASP A 42 -4.18 10.51 0.26
C ASP A 42 -4.55 9.29 -0.62
N CYS A 43 -4.25 8.07 -0.17
CA CYS A 43 -4.66 6.84 -0.84
C CYS A 43 -6.15 6.57 -0.58
N LEU A 44 -6.89 6.18 -1.62
CA LEU A 44 -8.34 5.96 -1.53
C LEU A 44 -8.74 4.48 -1.47
N PHE A 45 -7.87 3.59 -1.94
CA PHE A 45 -8.08 2.16 -1.99
C PHE A 45 -6.74 1.45 -2.18
N VAL A 46 -6.67 0.18 -1.80
CA VAL A 46 -5.58 -0.74 -2.16
C VAL A 46 -6.04 -1.56 -3.35
N VAL A 47 -5.17 -1.79 -4.33
CA VAL A 47 -5.41 -2.74 -5.43
C VAL A 47 -4.46 -3.92 -5.27
N GLY A 48 -4.98 -5.13 -5.28
CA GLY A 48 -4.18 -6.35 -5.14
C GLY A 48 -5.04 -7.60 -5.27
N ASP A 49 -4.46 -8.79 -5.12
CA ASP A 49 -5.25 -10.01 -4.96
C ASP A 49 -5.95 -10.02 -3.57
N ASN A 50 -6.98 -10.85 -3.41
CA ASN A 50 -7.63 -11.03 -2.12
C ASN A 50 -6.82 -11.94 -1.18
N CYS A 51 -5.51 -11.73 -1.07
CA CYS A 51 -4.68 -12.45 -0.10
C CYS A 51 -4.79 -11.83 1.30
N ALA A 52 -4.32 -12.56 2.31
CA ALA A 52 -4.37 -12.10 3.70
C ALA A 52 -3.57 -10.81 3.94
N VAL A 53 -2.42 -10.66 3.26
CA VAL A 53 -1.56 -9.48 3.37
C VAL A 53 -2.26 -8.24 2.83
N ASN A 54 -2.85 -8.31 1.63
CA ASN A 54 -3.55 -7.19 1.01
C ASN A 54 -4.81 -6.79 1.77
N ARG A 55 -5.57 -7.75 2.30
CA ARG A 55 -6.71 -7.45 3.20
C ARG A 55 -6.27 -6.74 4.47
N LEU A 56 -5.19 -7.21 5.09
CA LEU A 56 -4.68 -6.60 6.31
C LEU A 56 -4.09 -5.21 6.06
N LEU A 57 -3.38 -5.01 4.94
CA LEU A 57 -2.85 -3.70 4.55
C LEU A 57 -3.99 -2.69 4.32
N ALA A 58 -5.02 -3.06 3.57
CA ALA A 58 -6.21 -2.24 3.37
C ALA A 58 -6.89 -1.88 4.70
N THR A 59 -6.94 -2.84 5.64
CA THR A 59 -7.47 -2.62 7.00
C THR A 59 -6.62 -1.63 7.80
N LEU A 60 -5.29 -1.77 7.76
CA LEU A 60 -4.35 -0.86 8.42
C LEU A 60 -4.41 0.57 7.85
N MET A 61 -4.62 0.69 6.54
CA MET A 61 -4.77 1.98 5.85
C MET A 61 -6.17 2.57 6.00
N GLY A 62 -7.17 1.80 6.46
CA GLY A 62 -8.56 2.26 6.58
C GLY A 62 -9.26 2.51 5.25
N VAL A 63 -8.86 1.80 4.18
CA VAL A 63 -9.39 1.98 2.82
C VAL A 63 -9.87 0.64 2.24
N PRO A 64 -10.79 0.63 1.26
CA PRO A 64 -11.23 -0.62 0.63
C PRO A 64 -10.11 -1.30 -0.18
N LEU A 65 -10.16 -2.64 -0.24
CA LEU A 65 -9.37 -3.46 -1.17
C LEU A 65 -10.18 -3.69 -2.46
N VAL A 66 -9.63 -3.30 -3.59
CA VAL A 66 -10.12 -3.63 -4.92
C VAL A 66 -9.35 -4.86 -5.41
N ALA A 67 -10.01 -6.02 -5.37
CA ALA A 67 -9.40 -7.28 -5.77
C ALA A 67 -9.26 -7.37 -7.31
N ILE A 68 -8.06 -7.68 -7.80
CA ILE A 68 -7.86 -8.10 -9.19
C ILE A 68 -7.87 -9.64 -9.20
N GLY A 69 -8.79 -10.22 -9.96
CA GLY A 69 -8.96 -11.67 -10.13
C GLY A 69 -8.09 -12.24 -11.22
#